data_AF-A0AAW9WJK6-F1
#
_entry.id   AF-A0AAW9WJK6-F1
#
_cell.length_a   1.000
_cell.length_b   1.000
_cell.length_c   1.000
_cell.angle_alpha   90.00
_cell.angle_beta   90.00
_cell.angle_gamma   90.00
#
_symmetry.space_group_name_H-M   'P 1'
#
loop_
_entity.id
_entity.type
_entity.pdbx_description
1 polymer ?
#
loop_
_entity_poly.entity_id
_entity_poly.type
_entity_poly.pdbx_seq_one_letter_code
_entity_poly.pdbx_strand_id
1 'polypeptide(L)'
;MQTLWDECKNCFNEGSDLWNYYSASFENPFGDNQASINFIKDFFKAGGKEIAIEMDWRDTEVKRRSTHSIYVYFLGLLLYRAIGEKLEIKSEYGANYDFSYLWYIVCLAHDYGYEYEVKQISEIKLDSWCRYYLNYLENNIKSANGELKRFGLFRPNRDLFYKFMGYDITGYDTCETTEMLMMDGGNQYTRKQLWLNKDIEYTNGLKVKSGIYTKEIINQYFQYRLYHFNCIDHGIIGADKLYYGLVKNYCSKFKQCQKPVDFNNFVFNNLHFCIEQFRIFRYISDCIASHNIWYASDMSSKRSYINFGLNSLVYKKNRKISYEKNPLFYLLCLADSLEPVKRGNESDAQQILEQIKIDYYHTSKTVKITIRSYWSNSECGKQYIRNVKELTTWLDVKIECINWETGSII
;
A
#
# COMPACT_ATOMS: atom_id res chain seq x y z
N MET A 1 -18.27 21.89 17.13
CA MET A 1 -17.61 20.58 17.31
C MET A 1 -17.02 20.23 15.95
N GLN A 2 -15.70 20.03 15.85
CA GLN A 2 -15.02 19.87 14.57
C GLN A 2 -15.40 18.53 13.92
N THR A 3 -15.70 18.56 12.63
CA THR A 3 -15.94 17.38 11.78
C THR A 3 -14.63 16.86 11.22
N LEU A 4 -14.63 15.66 10.64
CA LEU A 4 -13.45 15.11 9.95
C LEU A 4 -13.04 15.99 8.76
N TRP A 5 -13.99 16.67 8.11
CA TRP A 5 -13.69 17.67 7.08
C TRP A 5 -12.88 18.85 7.63
N ASP A 6 -13.31 19.40 8.77
CA ASP A 6 -12.61 20.50 9.43
C ASP A 6 -11.21 20.07 9.85
N GLU A 7 -11.05 18.87 10.39
CA GLU A 7 -9.75 18.34 10.81
C GLU A 7 -8.79 18.14 9.63
N CYS A 8 -9.26 17.58 8.51
CA CYS A 8 -8.46 17.45 7.29
C CYS A 8 -8.03 18.82 6.74
N LYS A 9 -8.94 19.79 6.68
CA LYS A 9 -8.63 21.17 6.24
C LYS A 9 -7.62 21.85 7.16
N ASN A 10 -7.82 21.77 8.48
CA ASN A 10 -6.91 22.36 9.44
C ASN A 10 -5.54 21.67 9.38
N CYS A 11 -5.51 20.35 9.18
CA CYS A 11 -4.26 19.61 8.96
C CYS A 11 -3.50 20.15 7.74
N PHE A 12 -4.19 20.37 6.61
CA PHE A 12 -3.58 20.93 5.40
C PHE A 12 -3.09 22.38 5.61
N ASN A 13 -3.97 23.28 6.10
CA ASN A 13 -3.70 24.72 6.16
C ASN A 13 -2.72 25.12 7.27
N GLU A 14 -2.80 24.49 8.44
CA GLU A 14 -2.09 24.91 9.65
C GLU A 14 -1.08 23.85 10.13
N GLY A 15 -1.16 22.63 9.60
CA GLY A 15 -0.35 21.49 10.02
C GLY A 15 0.80 21.15 9.07
N SER A 16 1.38 22.13 8.37
CA SER A 16 2.45 21.89 7.37
C SER A 16 3.56 21.00 7.90
N ASP A 17 3.98 21.18 9.17
CA ASP A 17 5.06 20.40 9.78
C ASP A 17 4.73 18.90 9.94
N LEU A 18 3.45 18.52 9.86
CA LEU A 18 3.00 17.14 9.95
C LEU A 18 2.95 16.44 8.58
N TRP A 19 2.48 17.14 7.55
CA TRP A 19 2.20 16.53 6.25
C TRP A 19 3.23 16.92 5.18
N ASN A 20 3.71 18.16 5.19
CA ASN A 20 4.56 18.72 4.14
C ASN A 20 6.04 18.37 4.36
N TYR A 21 6.37 17.08 4.22
CA TYR A 21 7.72 16.57 4.42
C TYR A 21 8.79 17.32 3.62
N TYR A 22 8.46 17.77 2.40
CA TYR A 22 9.39 18.48 1.51
C TYR A 22 9.38 20.00 1.69
N SER A 23 8.57 20.54 2.60
CA SER A 23 8.39 21.99 2.81
C SER A 23 8.12 22.75 1.49
N ALA A 24 7.37 22.12 0.57
CA ALA A 24 7.08 22.66 -0.75
C ALA A 24 5.70 23.34 -0.80
N SER A 25 5.46 24.19 -1.80
CA SER A 25 4.14 24.79 -2.00
C SER A 25 3.23 23.81 -2.73
N PHE A 26 2.04 23.58 -2.20
CA PHE A 26 1.03 22.72 -2.81
C PHE A 26 -0.31 23.45 -2.92
N GLU A 27 -1.04 23.19 -4.00
CA GLU A 27 -2.43 23.59 -4.13
C GLU A 27 -3.32 22.75 -3.21
N ASN A 28 -4.52 23.25 -2.91
CA ASN A 28 -5.49 22.55 -2.07
C ASN A 28 -5.88 21.21 -2.73
N PRO A 29 -5.67 20.06 -2.05
CA PRO A 29 -5.96 18.74 -2.63
C PRO A 29 -7.45 18.36 -2.59
N PHE A 30 -8.28 19.14 -1.88
CA PHE A 30 -9.68 18.83 -1.63
C PHE A 30 -10.60 19.47 -2.66
N GLY A 31 -11.76 18.84 -2.91
CA GLY A 31 -12.88 19.42 -3.67
C GLY A 31 -13.23 18.65 -4.93
N ASP A 32 -12.24 18.21 -5.71
CA ASP A 32 -12.47 17.36 -6.88
C ASP A 32 -11.28 16.41 -7.16
N ASN A 33 -11.52 15.44 -8.03
CA ASN A 33 -10.54 14.41 -8.37
C ASN A 33 -9.27 14.98 -9.05
N GLN A 34 -9.39 16.09 -9.79
CA GLN A 34 -8.25 16.69 -10.48
C GLN A 34 -7.31 17.39 -9.49
N ALA A 35 -7.87 18.09 -8.50
CA ALA A 35 -7.10 18.67 -7.40
C ALA A 35 -6.32 17.59 -6.64
N SER A 36 -6.96 16.47 -6.33
CA SER A 36 -6.31 15.32 -5.69
C SER A 36 -5.18 14.73 -6.53
N ILE A 37 -5.37 14.56 -7.84
CA ILE A 37 -4.33 14.06 -8.77
C ILE A 37 -3.15 15.02 -8.85
N ASN A 38 -3.41 16.32 -8.96
CA ASN A 38 -2.35 17.33 -9.06
C ASN A 38 -1.49 17.32 -7.79
N PHE A 39 -2.13 17.32 -6.63
CA PHE A 39 -1.43 17.22 -5.35
C PHE A 39 -0.53 15.98 -5.29
N ILE A 40 -1.05 14.81 -5.63
CA ILE A 40 -0.29 13.56 -5.65
C ILE A 40 0.94 13.68 -6.57
N LYS A 41 0.75 14.16 -7.81
CA LYS A 41 1.83 14.34 -8.79
C LYS A 41 2.90 15.30 -8.28
N ASP A 42 2.48 16.45 -7.76
CA ASP A 42 3.38 17.46 -7.26
C ASP A 42 4.14 16.98 -6.03
N PHE A 43 3.51 16.18 -5.16
CA PHE A 43 4.16 15.65 -3.97
C PHE A 43 5.28 14.66 -4.34
N PHE A 44 5.00 13.73 -5.25
CA PHE A 44 6.03 12.81 -5.75
C PHE A 44 7.13 13.56 -6.50
N LYS A 45 6.79 14.59 -7.28
CA LYS A 45 7.77 15.45 -7.97
C LYS A 45 8.64 16.24 -6.99
N ALA A 46 8.07 16.79 -5.91
CA ALA A 46 8.82 17.47 -4.86
C ALA A 46 9.84 16.52 -4.18
N GLY A 47 9.48 15.25 -4.04
CA GLY A 47 10.38 14.19 -3.59
C GLY A 47 11.30 13.61 -4.66
N GLY A 48 11.28 14.17 -5.87
CA GLY A 48 12.02 13.70 -7.03
C GLY A 48 11.76 12.23 -7.36
N LYS A 49 10.50 11.76 -7.21
CA LYS A 49 10.00 10.38 -7.37
C LYS A 49 8.89 10.26 -8.42
N GLU A 50 8.80 11.20 -9.34
CA GLU A 50 7.74 11.28 -10.35
C GLU A 50 7.66 10.04 -11.26
N ILE A 51 8.79 9.39 -11.55
CA ILE A 51 8.82 8.17 -12.38
C ILE A 51 8.09 7.00 -11.69
N ALA A 52 8.04 7.00 -10.35
CA ALA A 52 7.42 5.92 -9.59
C ALA A 52 5.90 5.84 -9.74
N ILE A 53 5.28 6.89 -10.27
CA ILE A 53 3.83 7.06 -10.35
C ILE A 53 3.36 7.31 -11.79
N GLU A 54 4.20 6.98 -12.77
CA GLU A 54 3.82 7.05 -14.19
C GLU A 54 2.72 6.03 -14.51
N MET A 55 1.54 6.52 -14.90
CA MET A 55 0.32 5.77 -15.25
C MET A 55 -0.64 6.61 -16.10
N ASP A 56 -1.72 6.02 -16.61
CA ASP A 56 -2.80 6.77 -17.27
C ASP A 56 -3.72 7.47 -16.25
N TRP A 57 -3.38 8.70 -15.91
CA TRP A 57 -4.16 9.57 -15.03
C TRP A 57 -5.57 9.93 -15.56
N ARG A 58 -5.91 9.54 -16.79
CA ARG A 58 -7.25 9.72 -17.35
C ARG A 58 -8.19 8.58 -16.97
N ASP A 59 -7.65 7.43 -16.52
CA ASP A 59 -8.41 6.28 -16.08
C ASP A 59 -9.41 6.66 -14.97
N THR A 60 -10.63 6.17 -15.09
CA THR A 60 -11.73 6.55 -14.20
C THR A 60 -11.53 6.02 -12.78
N GLU A 61 -11.00 4.80 -12.61
CA GLU A 61 -10.72 4.27 -11.28
C GLU A 61 -9.53 4.99 -10.66
N VAL A 62 -8.47 5.30 -11.41
CA VAL A 62 -7.32 6.08 -10.91
C VAL A 62 -7.78 7.45 -10.39
N LYS A 63 -8.63 8.16 -11.14
CA LYS A 63 -9.22 9.44 -10.70
C LYS A 63 -9.98 9.30 -9.39
N ARG A 64 -10.81 8.27 -9.32
CA ARG A 64 -11.64 7.97 -8.17
C ARG A 64 -10.82 7.65 -6.93
N ARG A 65 -9.79 6.81 -7.08
CA ARG A 65 -8.89 6.41 -6.00
C ARG A 65 -7.96 7.52 -5.52
N SER A 66 -7.69 8.51 -6.36
CA SER A 66 -6.89 9.67 -5.97
C SER A 66 -7.53 10.44 -4.81
N THR A 67 -8.82 10.75 -4.92
CA THR A 67 -9.58 11.45 -3.86
C THR A 67 -9.63 10.65 -2.56
N HIS A 68 -9.91 9.35 -2.67
CA HIS A 68 -9.84 8.44 -1.52
C HIS A 68 -8.44 8.47 -0.87
N SER A 69 -7.37 8.34 -1.64
CA SER A 69 -5.99 8.30 -1.14
C SER A 69 -5.59 9.61 -0.44
N ILE A 70 -6.08 10.76 -0.89
CA ILE A 70 -5.91 12.05 -0.21
C ILE A 70 -6.54 12.01 1.19
N TYR A 71 -7.78 11.57 1.32
CA TYR A 71 -8.44 11.51 2.62
C TYR A 71 -7.86 10.45 3.55
N VAL A 72 -7.40 9.30 3.01
CA VAL A 72 -6.61 8.32 3.78
C VAL A 72 -5.32 8.97 4.30
N TYR A 73 -4.62 9.73 3.45
CA TYR A 73 -3.38 10.39 3.81
C TYR A 73 -3.56 11.36 4.97
N PHE A 74 -4.52 12.29 4.89
CA PHE A 74 -4.77 13.24 5.99
C PHE A 74 -5.33 12.56 7.24
N LEU A 75 -6.24 11.58 7.11
CA LEU A 75 -6.75 10.83 8.26
C LEU A 75 -5.65 10.08 9.00
N GLY A 76 -4.73 9.42 8.28
CA GLY A 76 -3.62 8.72 8.93
C GLY A 76 -2.62 9.62 9.62
N LEU A 77 -2.42 10.85 9.11
CA LEU A 77 -1.62 11.86 9.80
C LEU A 77 -2.28 12.31 11.11
N LEU A 78 -3.60 12.47 11.11
CA LEU A 78 -4.37 12.78 12.33
C LEU A 78 -4.29 11.63 13.34
N LEU A 79 -4.42 10.38 12.89
CA LEU A 79 -4.24 9.19 13.72
C LEU A 79 -2.82 9.09 14.29
N TYR A 80 -1.80 9.36 13.47
CA TYR A 80 -0.40 9.40 13.90
C TYR A 80 -0.16 10.48 14.95
N ARG A 81 -0.71 11.69 14.75
CA ARG A 81 -0.67 12.77 15.75
C ARG A 81 -1.32 12.35 17.07
N ALA A 82 -2.46 11.66 17.01
CA ALA A 82 -3.17 11.17 18.19
C ALA A 82 -2.44 10.03 18.93
N ILE A 83 -1.65 9.21 18.22
CA ILE A 83 -0.72 8.24 18.81
C ILE A 83 0.38 8.97 19.61
N GLY A 84 0.91 10.07 19.06
CA GLY A 84 1.89 10.93 19.73
C GLY A 84 3.32 10.34 19.82
N GLU A 85 3.51 9.08 19.43
CA GLU A 85 4.82 8.43 19.35
C GLU A 85 5.50 8.77 18.01
N LYS A 86 6.57 9.56 18.08
CA LYS A 86 7.43 9.86 16.93
C LYS A 86 8.34 8.67 16.60
N LEU A 87 7.77 7.65 15.94
CA LEU A 87 8.51 6.51 15.43
C LEU A 87 9.09 6.82 14.04
N GLU A 88 10.41 6.78 13.96
CA GLU A 88 11.17 6.95 12.72
C GLU A 88 11.92 5.64 12.42
N ILE A 89 12.23 5.38 11.15
CA ILE A 89 13.14 4.28 10.79
C ILE A 89 14.58 4.79 10.86
N LYS A 90 15.43 4.08 11.59
CA LYS A 90 16.84 4.44 11.74
C LYS A 90 17.55 4.43 10.40
N SER A 91 18.26 5.52 10.10
CA SER A 91 19.15 5.61 8.94
C SER A 91 20.59 5.27 9.32
N GLU A 92 21.29 4.60 8.42
CA GLU A 92 22.75 4.41 8.52
C GLU A 92 23.54 5.49 7.74
N TYR A 93 22.86 6.31 6.93
CA TYR A 93 23.47 7.26 5.99
C TYR A 93 23.13 8.75 6.26
N GLY A 94 22.24 9.04 7.22
CA GLY A 94 21.81 10.41 7.49
C GLY A 94 20.77 10.51 8.60
N ALA A 95 19.84 11.44 8.44
CA ALA A 95 18.69 11.58 9.33
C ALA A 95 17.77 10.35 9.21
N ASN A 96 17.12 9.99 10.32
CA ASN A 96 16.12 8.92 10.32
C ASN A 96 14.99 9.25 9.35
N TYR A 97 14.31 8.21 8.86
CA TYR A 97 13.14 8.37 8.01
C TYR A 97 11.91 8.66 8.86
N ASP A 98 11.44 9.89 8.74
CA ASP A 98 10.20 10.36 9.35
C ASP A 98 8.99 9.55 8.85
N PHE A 99 7.99 9.39 9.72
CA PHE A 99 6.72 8.77 9.35
C PHE A 99 6.07 9.44 8.14
N SER A 100 6.06 10.78 8.06
CA SER A 100 5.48 11.53 6.95
C SER A 100 6.09 11.15 5.59
N TYR A 101 7.40 10.88 5.53
CA TYR A 101 8.08 10.37 4.33
C TYR A 101 7.55 8.98 3.94
N LEU A 102 7.45 8.06 4.89
CA LEU A 102 6.94 6.71 4.64
C LEU A 102 5.45 6.74 4.26
N TRP A 103 4.70 7.60 4.95
CA TRP A 103 3.25 7.70 4.89
C TRP A 103 2.77 8.25 3.55
N TYR A 104 3.40 9.30 3.03
CA TYR A 104 2.98 9.81 1.72
C TYR A 104 3.24 8.79 0.62
N ILE A 105 4.36 8.06 0.65
CA ILE A 105 4.67 7.06 -0.38
C ILE A 105 3.66 5.91 -0.29
N VAL A 106 3.43 5.35 0.91
CA VAL A 106 2.53 4.20 1.05
C VAL A 106 1.08 4.61 0.74
N CYS A 107 0.59 5.72 1.29
CA CYS A 107 -0.83 6.05 1.18
C CYS A 107 -1.21 6.67 -0.14
N LEU A 108 -0.40 7.57 -0.70
CA LEU A 108 -0.77 8.16 -1.97
C LEU A 108 -0.65 7.16 -3.12
N ALA A 109 0.03 6.02 -2.92
CA ALA A 109 0.23 5.00 -3.94
C ALA A 109 -0.44 3.62 -3.68
N HIS A 110 -1.05 3.38 -2.51
CA HIS A 110 -1.53 2.03 -2.17
C HIS A 110 -2.59 1.48 -3.14
N ASP A 111 -3.41 2.36 -3.72
CA ASP A 111 -4.48 2.02 -4.66
C ASP A 111 -4.06 2.17 -6.14
N TYR A 112 -2.78 2.47 -6.43
CA TYR A 112 -2.33 2.69 -7.81
C TYR A 112 -2.46 1.49 -8.74
N GLY A 113 -2.49 0.27 -8.20
CA GLY A 113 -2.64 -0.91 -9.04
C GLY A 113 -4.04 -1.08 -9.64
N TYR A 114 -5.01 -0.22 -9.28
CA TYR A 114 -6.38 -0.31 -9.82
C TYR A 114 -6.44 -0.12 -11.34
N GLU A 115 -5.50 0.61 -11.94
CA GLU A 115 -5.34 0.69 -13.41
C GLU A 115 -5.19 -0.70 -14.05
N TYR A 116 -4.62 -1.66 -13.32
CA TYR A 116 -4.36 -3.01 -13.80
C TYR A 116 -5.38 -4.04 -13.33
N GLU A 117 -6.30 -3.71 -12.42
CA GLU A 117 -7.34 -4.64 -11.99
C GLU A 117 -8.42 -4.75 -13.07
N VAL A 118 -8.14 -5.57 -14.08
CA VAL A 118 -9.12 -5.95 -15.09
C VAL A 118 -10.08 -6.95 -14.46
N LYS A 119 -11.38 -6.60 -14.40
CA LYS A 119 -12.43 -7.45 -13.81
C LYS A 119 -12.71 -8.73 -14.62
N GLN A 120 -12.21 -8.81 -15.84
CA GLN A 120 -12.31 -9.98 -16.71
C GLN A 120 -11.06 -10.13 -17.59
N ILE A 121 -10.09 -10.93 -17.17
CA ILE A 121 -8.92 -11.28 -17.99
C ILE A 121 -9.34 -11.91 -19.35
N SER A 122 -10.56 -12.47 -19.45
CA SER A 122 -11.14 -12.97 -20.70
C SER A 122 -11.35 -11.91 -21.78
N GLU A 123 -11.41 -10.63 -21.41
CA GLU A 123 -11.47 -9.50 -22.34
C GLU A 123 -10.06 -9.10 -22.82
N ILE A 124 -9.02 -9.50 -22.09
CA ILE A 124 -7.65 -9.42 -22.57
C ILE A 124 -7.47 -10.57 -23.56
N LYS A 125 -6.87 -10.30 -24.74
CA LYS A 125 -6.42 -11.37 -25.64
C LYS A 125 -5.34 -12.18 -24.91
N LEU A 126 -5.76 -13.17 -24.13
CA LEU A 126 -4.86 -14.11 -23.51
C LEU A 126 -4.10 -14.80 -24.63
N ASP A 127 -2.78 -14.67 -24.59
CA ASP A 127 -1.92 -15.47 -25.44
C ASP A 127 -2.09 -16.96 -25.09
N SER A 128 -1.55 -17.85 -25.94
CA SER A 128 -1.54 -19.28 -25.69
C SER A 128 -0.88 -19.65 -24.34
N TRP A 129 0.01 -18.79 -23.83
CA TRP A 129 0.79 -19.03 -22.62
C TRP A 129 -0.01 -18.74 -21.34
N CYS A 130 -0.83 -17.70 -21.31
CA CYS A 130 -1.73 -17.38 -20.20
C CYS A 130 -2.82 -18.45 -20.05
N ARG A 131 -3.33 -18.95 -21.17
CA ARG A 131 -4.21 -20.15 -21.17
C ARG A 131 -3.48 -21.37 -20.65
N TYR A 132 -2.22 -21.59 -21.05
CA TYR A 132 -1.39 -22.65 -20.50
C TYR A 132 -1.14 -22.49 -18.99
N TYR A 133 -0.88 -21.27 -18.51
CA TYR A 133 -0.68 -20.93 -17.11
C TYR A 133 -1.92 -21.27 -16.28
N LEU A 134 -3.10 -20.84 -16.72
CA LEU A 134 -4.37 -21.14 -16.06
C LEU A 134 -4.69 -22.63 -16.09
N ASN A 135 -4.48 -23.31 -17.23
CA ASN A 135 -4.64 -24.76 -17.35
C ASN A 135 -3.63 -25.52 -16.46
N TYR A 136 -2.40 -25.03 -16.34
CA TYR A 136 -1.39 -25.58 -15.44
C TYR A 136 -1.84 -25.45 -13.98
N LEU A 137 -2.33 -24.27 -13.56
CA LEU A 137 -2.90 -24.09 -12.22
C LEU A 137 -4.06 -25.06 -11.98
N GLU A 138 -5.01 -25.15 -12.92
CA GLU A 138 -6.16 -26.04 -12.84
C GLU A 138 -5.76 -27.52 -12.71
N ASN A 139 -4.78 -27.96 -13.50
CA ASN A 139 -4.31 -29.35 -13.49
C ASN A 139 -3.54 -29.69 -12.20
N ASN A 140 -2.72 -28.76 -11.67
CA ASN A 140 -2.02 -28.97 -10.40
C ASN A 140 -2.95 -28.96 -9.19
N ILE A 141 -4.03 -28.17 -9.23
CA ILE A 141 -5.07 -28.16 -8.20
C ILE A 141 -5.85 -29.48 -8.21
N LYS A 142 -6.15 -30.03 -9.39
CA LYS A 142 -6.86 -31.32 -9.55
C LYS A 142 -6.00 -32.53 -9.16
N SER A 143 -4.68 -32.46 -9.33
CA SER A 143 -3.75 -33.57 -9.04
C SER A 143 -3.28 -33.63 -7.57
N ALA A 144 -4.07 -33.14 -6.61
CA ALA A 144 -3.75 -33.14 -5.18
C ALA A 144 -3.70 -34.56 -4.52
N ASN A 145 -3.32 -35.58 -5.29
CA ASN A 145 -2.81 -36.86 -4.83
C ASN A 145 -1.36 -37.04 -5.33
N GLY A 146 -0.40 -36.65 -4.50
CA GLY A 146 0.85 -37.39 -4.35
C GLY A 146 2.04 -37.12 -5.28
N GLU A 147 1.90 -36.93 -6.61
CA GLU A 147 3.06 -37.24 -7.50
C GLU A 147 3.55 -36.17 -8.50
N LEU A 148 3.16 -34.90 -8.40
CA LEU A 148 3.76 -33.83 -9.23
C LEU A 148 4.79 -32.96 -8.49
N LYS A 149 5.61 -33.59 -7.65
CA LYS A 149 6.90 -33.04 -7.21
C LYS A 149 8.02 -33.16 -8.28
N ARG A 150 7.71 -33.66 -9.48
CA ARG A 150 8.73 -34.15 -10.43
C ARG A 150 9.06 -33.26 -11.63
N PHE A 151 8.41 -32.11 -11.78
CA PHE A 151 8.87 -31.07 -12.71
C PHE A 151 9.28 -29.83 -11.93
N GLY A 152 10.54 -29.80 -11.50
CA GLY A 152 11.20 -28.65 -10.87
C GLY A 152 11.42 -27.45 -11.81
N LEU A 153 10.52 -27.23 -12.77
CA LEU A 153 10.59 -26.16 -13.76
C LEU A 153 9.19 -25.56 -13.88
N PHE A 154 9.08 -24.26 -13.55
CA PHE A 154 7.89 -23.41 -13.66
C PHE A 154 6.79 -23.59 -12.60
N ARG A 155 7.03 -23.10 -11.37
CA ARG A 155 6.00 -22.33 -10.67
C ARG A 155 6.04 -20.92 -11.26
N PRO A 156 5.06 -20.52 -12.08
CA PRO A 156 5.20 -19.27 -12.78
C PRO A 156 4.89 -18.10 -11.83
N ASN A 157 5.97 -17.39 -11.47
CA ASN A 157 5.99 -16.20 -10.62
C ASN A 157 5.25 -15.04 -11.32
N ARG A 158 4.59 -14.16 -10.56
CA ARG A 158 3.86 -13.00 -11.08
C ARG A 158 4.72 -12.08 -11.95
N ASP A 159 6.03 -11.98 -11.67
CA ASP A 159 6.98 -11.23 -12.51
C ASP A 159 6.97 -11.70 -13.98
N LEU A 160 6.89 -13.02 -14.20
CA LEU A 160 6.80 -13.60 -15.56
C LEU A 160 5.43 -13.30 -16.18
N PHE A 161 4.37 -13.38 -15.38
CA PHE A 161 3.02 -13.06 -15.82
C PHE A 161 2.94 -11.61 -16.33
N TYR A 162 3.50 -10.64 -15.59
CA TYR A 162 3.55 -9.23 -16.02
C TYR A 162 4.25 -9.07 -17.37
N LYS A 163 5.40 -9.73 -17.53
CA LYS A 163 6.17 -9.70 -18.79
C LYS A 163 5.36 -10.24 -19.98
N PHE A 164 4.65 -11.36 -19.81
CA PHE A 164 3.84 -11.94 -20.88
C PHE A 164 2.63 -11.09 -21.24
N MET A 165 2.01 -10.45 -20.25
CA MET A 165 0.90 -9.53 -20.46
C MET A 165 1.33 -8.19 -21.07
N GLY A 166 2.63 -7.97 -21.28
CA GLY A 166 3.16 -6.71 -21.80
C GLY A 166 3.12 -5.57 -20.79
N TYR A 167 2.93 -5.88 -19.50
CA TYR A 167 2.98 -4.86 -18.45
C TYR A 167 4.43 -4.48 -18.16
N ASP A 168 4.80 -3.24 -18.50
CA ASP A 168 6.09 -2.64 -18.14
C ASP A 168 6.11 -2.22 -16.66
N ILE A 169 6.07 -3.22 -15.79
CA ILE A 169 6.01 -3.07 -14.33
C ILE A 169 7.34 -3.44 -13.70
N THR A 170 8.02 -4.43 -14.27
CA THR A 170 9.15 -5.05 -13.59
C THR A 170 10.44 -4.24 -13.70
N GLY A 171 10.43 -3.10 -14.43
CA GLY A 171 11.61 -2.25 -14.63
C GLY A 171 12.83 -3.00 -15.18
N TYR A 172 12.62 -4.25 -15.61
CA TYR A 172 13.61 -5.18 -16.11
C TYR A 172 13.84 -4.89 -17.59
N ASP A 173 14.35 -3.70 -17.88
CA ASP A 173 15.58 -3.69 -18.66
C ASP A 173 16.67 -4.26 -17.74
N THR A 174 16.70 -5.60 -17.64
CA THR A 174 17.62 -6.38 -16.82
C THR A 174 19.08 -6.08 -17.13
N CYS A 175 19.39 -5.49 -18.29
CA CYS A 175 20.76 -5.09 -18.61
C CYS A 175 21.14 -3.86 -17.78
N GLU A 176 20.50 -2.70 -17.96
CA GLU A 176 21.02 -1.46 -17.37
C GLU A 176 20.88 -1.36 -15.84
N THR A 177 19.75 -1.75 -15.26
CA THR A 177 19.60 -1.66 -13.79
C THR A 177 20.53 -2.67 -13.12
N THR A 178 20.63 -3.89 -13.65
CA THR A 178 21.58 -4.88 -13.12
C THR A 178 23.02 -4.46 -13.39
N GLU A 179 23.35 -3.90 -14.57
CA GLU A 179 24.67 -3.39 -14.92
C GLU A 179 25.07 -2.23 -14.04
N MET A 180 24.22 -1.24 -13.78
CA MET A 180 24.54 -0.16 -12.83
C MET A 180 24.72 -0.69 -11.40
N LEU A 181 24.02 -1.77 -11.06
CA LEU A 181 24.20 -2.49 -9.79
C LEU A 181 25.42 -3.43 -9.78
N MET A 182 26.00 -3.74 -10.95
CA MET A 182 27.17 -4.61 -11.14
C MET A 182 28.45 -3.81 -11.45
N MET A 183 28.33 -2.57 -11.95
CA MET A 183 29.42 -1.69 -12.38
C MET A 183 30.27 -1.16 -11.22
N ASP A 184 29.83 -1.33 -9.97
CA ASP A 184 30.59 -0.95 -8.76
C ASP A 184 31.46 -2.10 -8.17
N GLY A 185 31.73 -3.14 -8.96
CA GLY A 185 32.69 -4.20 -8.65
C GLY A 185 32.07 -5.44 -7.99
N GLY A 186 32.35 -6.60 -8.58
CA GLY A 186 31.71 -7.92 -8.32
C GLY A 186 31.87 -8.56 -6.93
N ASN A 187 32.22 -7.81 -5.89
CA ASN A 187 32.11 -8.23 -4.47
C ASN A 187 30.99 -7.47 -3.70
N GLN A 188 30.39 -6.45 -4.31
CA GLN A 188 29.33 -5.64 -3.69
C GLN A 188 27.93 -6.27 -3.82
N TYR A 189 27.67 -7.10 -4.84
CA TYR A 189 26.37 -7.73 -5.08
C TYR A 189 25.93 -8.61 -3.89
N THR A 190 26.86 -9.37 -3.31
CA THR A 190 26.65 -10.19 -2.11
C THR A 190 26.37 -9.32 -0.88
N ARG A 191 27.11 -8.23 -0.68
CA ARG A 191 26.82 -7.25 0.39
C ARG A 191 25.43 -6.66 0.20
N LYS A 192 25.06 -6.25 -1.01
CA LYS A 192 23.77 -5.63 -1.31
C LYS A 192 22.57 -6.56 -1.08
N GLN A 193 22.67 -7.84 -1.47
CA GLN A 193 21.66 -8.84 -1.12
C GLN A 193 21.58 -9.03 0.41
N LEU A 194 22.71 -8.99 1.12
CA LEU A 194 22.74 -8.99 2.60
C LEU A 194 22.07 -7.72 3.18
N TRP A 195 22.24 -6.55 2.55
CA TRP A 195 21.63 -5.27 2.96
C TRP A 195 20.12 -5.22 2.73
N LEU A 196 19.62 -5.72 1.60
CA LEU A 196 18.18 -5.83 1.31
C LEU A 196 17.45 -6.83 2.22
N ASN A 197 18.21 -7.68 2.91
CA ASN A 197 17.71 -8.65 3.88
C ASN A 197 17.87 -8.15 5.34
N LYS A 198 18.41 -6.95 5.56
CA LYS A 198 18.40 -6.33 6.89
C LYS A 198 16.97 -5.97 7.30
N ASP A 199 16.67 -6.19 8.57
CA ASP A 199 15.41 -5.79 9.20
C ASP A 199 15.25 -4.26 9.16
N ILE A 200 14.00 -3.78 9.14
CA ILE A 200 13.68 -2.38 9.40
C ILE A 200 13.74 -2.17 10.92
N GLU A 201 14.56 -1.22 11.38
CA GLU A 201 14.69 -0.88 12.78
C GLU A 201 14.14 0.52 13.06
N TYR A 202 13.14 0.61 13.93
CA TYR A 202 12.59 1.87 14.40
C TYR A 202 13.40 2.46 15.57
N THR A 203 13.25 3.76 15.81
CA THR A 203 13.93 4.50 16.90
C THR A 203 13.69 3.92 18.29
N ASN A 204 12.52 3.34 18.54
CA ASN A 204 12.19 2.66 19.80
C ASN A 204 12.76 1.24 19.94
N GLY A 205 13.54 0.76 18.96
CA GLY A 205 14.15 -0.57 18.95
C GLY A 205 13.26 -1.67 18.35
N LEU A 206 12.04 -1.36 17.89
CA LEU A 206 11.21 -2.32 17.16
C LEU A 206 11.92 -2.74 15.86
N LYS A 207 12.05 -4.05 15.65
CA LYS A 207 12.58 -4.64 14.43
C LYS A 207 11.48 -5.35 13.65
N VAL A 208 11.18 -4.86 12.46
CA VAL A 208 10.27 -5.50 11.52
C VAL A 208 11.09 -6.43 10.62
N LYS A 209 11.00 -7.73 10.91
CA LYS A 209 11.71 -8.79 10.16
C LYS A 209 10.89 -9.26 8.97
N SER A 210 11.42 -9.07 7.75
CA SER A 210 10.80 -9.54 6.49
C SER A 210 9.33 -9.11 6.29
N GLY A 211 8.80 -9.25 5.06
CA GLY A 211 7.43 -8.88 4.74
C GLY A 211 6.39 -9.61 5.61
N ILE A 212 5.22 -9.00 5.82
CA ILE A 212 4.10 -9.56 6.61
C ILE A 212 3.73 -10.97 6.13
N TYR A 213 3.75 -11.14 4.82
CA TYR A 213 3.63 -12.42 4.14
C TYR A 213 4.90 -12.72 3.36
N THR A 214 5.22 -14.01 3.22
CA THR A 214 6.37 -14.43 2.40
C THR A 214 6.07 -14.20 0.91
N LYS A 215 7.12 -14.06 0.09
CA LYS A 215 6.99 -13.99 -1.38
C LYS A 215 6.15 -15.15 -1.94
N GLU A 216 6.30 -16.33 -1.35
CA GLU A 216 5.53 -17.53 -1.69
C GLU A 216 4.03 -17.32 -1.46
N ILE A 217 3.61 -16.80 -0.30
CA ILE A 217 2.20 -16.52 0.01
C ILE A 217 1.64 -15.44 -0.92
N ILE A 218 2.39 -14.37 -1.17
CA ILE A 218 1.95 -13.30 -2.09
C ILE A 218 1.72 -13.88 -3.50
N ASN A 219 2.63 -14.72 -4.00
CA ASN A 219 2.50 -15.36 -5.31
C ASN A 219 1.32 -16.34 -5.39
N GLN A 220 1.09 -17.13 -4.33
CA GLN A 220 -0.04 -18.04 -4.27
C GLN A 220 -1.37 -17.28 -4.19
N TYR A 221 -1.41 -16.15 -3.48
CA TYR A 221 -2.59 -15.30 -3.39
C TYR A 221 -2.90 -14.62 -4.72
N PHE A 222 -1.86 -14.13 -5.41
CA PHE A 222 -1.97 -13.61 -6.76
C PHE A 222 -2.55 -14.65 -7.73
N GLN A 223 -2.04 -15.89 -7.70
CA GLN A 223 -2.58 -17.01 -8.50
C GLN A 223 -4.04 -17.32 -8.16
N TYR A 224 -4.38 -17.32 -6.87
CA TYR A 224 -5.75 -17.50 -6.40
C TYR A 224 -6.68 -16.43 -6.97
N ARG A 225 -6.28 -15.14 -6.93
CA ARG A 225 -7.05 -14.01 -7.49
C ARG A 225 -7.24 -14.16 -8.99
N LEU A 226 -6.16 -14.45 -9.72
CA LEU A 226 -6.21 -14.70 -11.17
C LEU A 226 -7.18 -15.82 -11.52
N TYR A 227 -7.12 -16.95 -10.83
CA TYR A 227 -7.92 -18.13 -11.17
C TYR A 227 -9.38 -18.01 -10.74
N HIS A 228 -9.65 -17.57 -9.51
CA HIS A 228 -11.01 -17.57 -8.95
C HIS A 228 -11.82 -16.34 -9.30
N PHE A 229 -11.17 -15.18 -9.44
CA PHE A 229 -11.84 -13.91 -9.73
C PHE A 229 -11.58 -13.41 -11.13
N ASN A 230 -10.77 -14.12 -11.92
CA ASN A 230 -10.40 -13.71 -13.28
C ASN A 230 -9.85 -12.27 -13.30
N CYS A 231 -9.15 -11.87 -12.24
CA CYS A 231 -8.63 -10.50 -12.06
C CYS A 231 -7.22 -10.50 -11.50
N ILE A 232 -6.48 -9.44 -11.84
CA ILE A 232 -5.19 -9.14 -11.25
C ILE A 232 -5.43 -8.38 -9.94
N ASP A 233 -4.81 -8.83 -8.86
CA ASP A 233 -4.91 -8.13 -7.58
C ASP A 233 -4.19 -6.77 -7.63
N HIS A 234 -4.94 -5.68 -7.55
CA HIS A 234 -4.43 -4.30 -7.64
C HIS A 234 -3.37 -4.03 -6.56
N GLY A 235 -3.53 -4.54 -5.34
CA GLY A 235 -2.58 -4.31 -4.27
C GLY A 235 -1.21 -4.92 -4.55
N ILE A 236 -1.20 -6.16 -5.06
CA ILE A 236 0.05 -6.87 -5.37
C ILE A 236 0.75 -6.21 -6.56
N ILE A 237 0.04 -5.97 -7.66
CA ILE A 237 0.64 -5.36 -8.86
C ILE A 237 1.05 -3.90 -8.61
N GLY A 238 0.25 -3.14 -7.85
CA GLY A 238 0.55 -1.76 -7.46
C GLY A 238 1.79 -1.67 -6.56
N ALA A 239 1.92 -2.59 -5.60
CA ALA A 239 3.11 -2.69 -4.76
C ALA A 239 4.39 -2.95 -5.58
N ASP A 240 4.34 -3.88 -6.54
CA ASP A 240 5.48 -4.18 -7.40
C ASP A 240 5.81 -2.98 -8.31
N LYS A 241 4.80 -2.39 -8.97
CA LYS A 241 4.96 -1.20 -9.83
C LYS A 241 5.59 -0.05 -9.08
N LEU A 242 5.13 0.24 -7.87
CA LEU A 242 5.68 1.29 -7.02
C LEU A 242 7.14 0.99 -6.65
N TYR A 243 7.46 -0.24 -6.23
CA TYR A 243 8.84 -0.62 -5.88
C TYR A 243 9.80 -0.40 -7.05
N TYR A 244 9.50 -1.00 -8.21
CA TYR A 244 10.35 -0.89 -9.38
C TYR A 244 10.40 0.54 -9.92
N GLY A 245 9.30 1.28 -9.85
CA GLY A 245 9.24 2.69 -10.20
C GLY A 245 10.14 3.56 -9.31
N LEU A 246 10.14 3.33 -7.99
CA LEU A 246 11.01 4.03 -7.04
C LEU A 246 12.49 3.71 -7.27
N VAL A 247 12.83 2.45 -7.57
CA VAL A 247 14.21 2.03 -7.91
C VAL A 247 14.66 2.63 -9.23
N LYS A 248 13.83 2.56 -10.28
CA LYS A 248 14.09 3.18 -11.60
C LYS A 248 14.31 4.68 -11.43
N ASN A 249 13.48 5.32 -10.62
CA ASN A 249 13.61 6.72 -10.31
C ASN A 249 14.96 7.04 -9.65
N TYR A 250 15.35 6.30 -8.60
CA TYR A 250 16.64 6.45 -7.94
C TYR A 250 17.80 6.36 -8.94
N CYS A 251 17.82 5.32 -9.78
CA CYS A 251 18.86 5.13 -10.80
C CYS A 251 18.84 6.27 -11.82
N SER A 252 17.67 6.74 -12.24
CA SER A 252 17.53 7.88 -13.16
C SER A 252 18.11 9.17 -12.57
N LYS A 253 17.85 9.47 -11.28
CA LYS A 253 18.44 10.64 -10.61
C LYS A 253 19.95 10.53 -10.47
N PHE A 254 20.46 9.34 -10.18
CA PHE A 254 21.90 9.08 -10.15
C PHE A 254 22.56 9.33 -11.51
N LYS A 255 21.98 8.82 -12.63
CA LYS A 255 22.52 9.05 -13.99
C LYS A 255 22.61 10.53 -14.36
N GLN A 256 21.74 11.37 -13.79
CA GLN A 256 21.70 12.81 -14.05
C GLN A 256 22.71 13.61 -13.21
N CYS A 257 23.42 12.96 -12.28
CA CYS A 257 24.46 13.62 -11.50
C CYS A 257 25.68 13.91 -12.40
N GLN A 258 26.04 15.19 -12.51
CA GLN A 258 27.07 15.68 -13.43
C GLN A 258 28.52 15.40 -12.99
N LYS A 259 28.71 14.80 -11.81
CA LYS A 259 30.02 14.53 -11.19
C LYS A 259 30.09 13.07 -10.74
N PRO A 260 31.30 12.48 -10.61
CA PRO A 260 31.43 11.21 -9.92
C PRO A 260 30.87 11.36 -8.50
N VAL A 261 29.75 10.71 -8.23
CA VAL A 261 29.08 10.64 -6.93
C VAL A 261 28.93 9.18 -6.53
N ASP A 262 28.88 8.90 -5.23
CA ASP A 262 28.68 7.55 -4.72
C ASP A 262 27.24 7.10 -4.98
N PHE A 263 27.06 5.98 -5.68
CA PHE A 263 25.74 5.40 -5.93
C PHE A 263 25.00 5.10 -4.63
N ASN A 264 25.73 4.76 -3.57
CA ASN A 264 25.13 4.43 -2.28
C ASN A 264 24.66 5.65 -1.48
N ASN A 265 25.15 6.84 -1.83
CA ASN A 265 24.89 8.06 -1.08
C ASN A 265 25.18 9.31 -1.93
N PHE A 266 24.15 9.95 -2.45
CA PHE A 266 24.28 11.17 -3.26
C PHE A 266 23.15 12.16 -3.00
N VAL A 267 23.37 13.40 -3.45
CA VAL A 267 22.36 14.48 -3.38
C VAL A 267 22.03 14.93 -4.80
N PHE A 268 20.75 15.03 -5.11
CA PHE A 268 20.25 15.53 -6.39
C PHE A 268 19.13 16.54 -6.12
N ASN A 269 19.26 17.77 -6.62
CA ASN A 269 18.31 18.87 -6.37
C ASN A 269 17.97 19.07 -4.88
N ASN A 270 18.98 19.08 -4.01
CA ASN A 270 18.85 19.19 -2.55
C ASN A 270 18.12 18.02 -1.86
N LEU A 271 17.77 16.95 -2.59
CA LEU A 271 17.20 15.74 -2.05
C LEU A 271 18.31 14.71 -1.82
N HIS A 272 18.28 14.07 -0.66
CA HIS A 272 19.20 13.01 -0.29
C HIS A 272 18.71 11.65 -0.80
N PHE A 273 19.58 10.95 -1.53
CA PHE A 273 19.37 9.61 -2.04
C PHE A 273 20.43 8.69 -1.45
N CYS A 274 20.00 7.56 -0.89
CA CYS A 274 20.91 6.56 -0.36
C CYS A 274 20.37 5.14 -0.55
N ILE A 275 21.29 4.17 -0.59
CA ILE A 275 20.98 2.78 -0.96
C ILE A 275 19.98 2.10 -0.02
N GLU A 276 19.92 2.54 1.24
CA GLU A 276 18.97 2.01 2.21
C GLU A 276 17.51 2.34 1.86
N GLN A 277 17.28 3.34 1.00
CA GLN A 277 15.94 3.58 0.46
C GLN A 277 15.38 2.34 -0.23
N PHE A 278 16.21 1.46 -0.82
CA PHE A 278 15.70 0.25 -1.48
C PHE A 278 15.05 -0.73 -0.49
N ARG A 279 15.60 -0.88 0.72
CA ARG A 279 14.95 -1.71 1.77
C ARG A 279 13.66 -1.06 2.27
N ILE A 280 13.61 0.28 2.31
CA ILE A 280 12.43 1.04 2.72
C ILE A 280 11.33 0.95 1.66
N PHE A 281 11.67 1.12 0.37
CA PHE A 281 10.75 0.94 -0.74
C PHE A 281 10.17 -0.47 -0.74
N ARG A 282 11.00 -1.48 -0.52
CA ARG A 282 10.55 -2.87 -0.37
C ARG A 282 9.57 -3.03 0.80
N TYR A 283 9.90 -2.46 1.96
CA TYR A 283 9.02 -2.51 3.14
C TYR A 283 7.66 -1.83 2.89
N ILE A 284 7.65 -0.67 2.22
CA ILE A 284 6.44 0.04 1.81
C ILE A 284 5.60 -0.83 0.87
N SER A 285 6.21 -1.38 -0.18
CA SER A 285 5.53 -2.27 -1.12
C SER A 285 5.00 -3.55 -0.44
N ASP A 286 5.76 -4.13 0.48
CA ASP A 286 5.30 -5.27 1.29
C ASP A 286 4.05 -4.90 2.11
N CYS A 287 3.96 -3.68 2.65
CA CYS A 287 2.75 -3.21 3.35
C CYS A 287 1.55 -3.10 2.40
N ILE A 288 1.73 -2.53 1.21
CA ILE A 288 0.66 -2.37 0.20
C ILE A 288 0.16 -3.74 -0.28
N ALA A 289 1.06 -4.65 -0.65
CA ALA A 289 0.71 -5.99 -1.10
C ALA A 289 -0.04 -6.76 0.00
N SER A 290 0.40 -6.62 1.25
CA SER A 290 -0.18 -7.34 2.39
C SER A 290 -1.54 -6.78 2.81
N HIS A 291 -1.80 -5.49 2.58
CA HIS A 291 -3.10 -4.85 2.82
C HIS A 291 -4.21 -5.48 1.98
N ASN A 292 -3.85 -6.09 0.85
CA ASN A 292 -4.78 -6.72 -0.08
C ASN A 292 -4.86 -8.25 0.05
N ILE A 293 -4.17 -8.85 1.04
CA ILE A 293 -4.23 -10.28 1.31
C ILE A 293 -5.17 -10.55 2.48
N TRP A 294 -6.28 -11.23 2.16
CA TRP A 294 -7.35 -11.51 3.12
C TRP A 294 -7.30 -12.94 3.67
N TYR A 295 -7.84 -13.14 4.87
CA TYR A 295 -8.09 -14.47 5.43
C TYR A 295 -9.36 -15.07 4.82
N ALA A 296 -9.41 -16.41 4.72
CA ALA A 296 -10.60 -17.09 4.21
C ALA A 296 -11.78 -16.95 5.18
N SER A 297 -12.88 -16.35 4.71
CA SER A 297 -14.07 -16.02 5.52
C SER A 297 -15.09 -17.15 5.60
N ASP A 298 -15.21 -17.97 4.56
CA ASP A 298 -16.26 -18.98 4.38
C ASP A 298 -15.69 -20.36 3.99
N MET A 299 -16.53 -21.40 3.97
CA MET A 299 -16.06 -22.76 3.71
C MET A 299 -15.56 -22.97 2.27
N SER A 300 -16.13 -22.25 1.30
CA SER A 300 -15.71 -22.29 -0.10
C SER A 300 -14.34 -21.64 -0.26
N SER A 301 -14.15 -20.42 0.25
CA SER A 301 -12.85 -19.73 0.21
C SER A 301 -11.77 -20.51 0.95
N LYS A 302 -12.08 -21.15 2.08
CA LYS A 302 -11.12 -22.03 2.79
C LYS A 302 -10.65 -23.20 1.94
N ARG A 303 -11.57 -23.88 1.25
CA ARG A 303 -11.22 -25.00 0.35
C ARG A 303 -10.33 -24.53 -0.79
N SER A 304 -10.67 -23.40 -1.42
CA SER A 304 -9.81 -22.79 -2.43
C SER A 304 -8.43 -22.44 -1.88
N TYR A 305 -8.33 -21.82 -0.71
CA TYR A 305 -7.04 -21.45 -0.13
C TYR A 305 -6.14 -22.67 0.09
N ILE A 306 -6.69 -23.77 0.59
CA ILE A 306 -5.95 -25.03 0.75
C ILE A 306 -5.39 -25.51 -0.61
N ASN A 307 -6.20 -25.47 -1.67
CA ASN A 307 -5.81 -25.88 -3.01
C ASN A 307 -4.66 -25.03 -3.59
N PHE A 308 -4.59 -23.75 -3.23
CA PHE A 308 -3.53 -22.82 -3.65
C PHE A 308 -2.32 -22.78 -2.71
N GLY A 309 -2.29 -23.61 -1.66
CA GLY A 309 -1.19 -23.62 -0.69
C GLY A 309 -1.29 -22.52 0.39
N LEU A 310 -2.35 -21.72 0.39
CA LEU A 310 -2.63 -20.60 1.30
C LEU A 310 -3.13 -21.04 2.69
N ASN A 311 -2.68 -22.20 3.17
CA ASN A 311 -3.08 -22.78 4.45
C ASN A 311 -2.87 -21.81 5.65
N SER A 312 -1.83 -20.97 5.56
CA SER A 312 -1.54 -19.97 6.59
C SER A 312 -2.60 -18.87 6.71
N LEU A 313 -3.40 -18.65 5.66
CA LEU A 313 -4.51 -17.72 5.60
C LEU A 313 -5.88 -18.37 5.94
N VAL A 314 -5.90 -19.67 6.25
CA VAL A 314 -7.11 -20.40 6.66
C VAL A 314 -7.23 -20.47 8.19
N TYR A 315 -6.12 -20.71 8.90
CA TYR A 315 -6.14 -21.14 10.29
C TYR A 315 -5.57 -20.14 11.32
N LYS A 316 -5.19 -18.93 10.92
CA LYS A 316 -4.63 -17.92 11.85
C LYS A 316 -5.71 -16.97 12.39
N LYS A 317 -6.64 -17.49 13.19
CA LYS A 317 -7.72 -16.67 13.77
C LYS A 317 -7.27 -15.65 14.84
N ASN A 318 -6.03 -15.70 15.33
CA ASN A 318 -5.62 -14.98 16.56
C ASN A 318 -4.33 -14.14 16.46
N ARG A 319 -3.95 -13.65 15.28
CA ARG A 319 -2.87 -12.63 15.17
C ARG A 319 -3.43 -11.36 14.55
N LYS A 320 -4.03 -10.52 15.41
CA LYS A 320 -4.39 -9.17 15.01
C LYS A 320 -3.16 -8.40 14.55
N ILE A 321 -3.34 -7.60 13.49
CA ILE A 321 -2.36 -6.60 13.06
C ILE A 321 -2.30 -5.55 14.17
N SER A 322 -1.11 -5.20 14.66
CA SER A 322 -0.95 -4.24 15.77
C SER A 322 0.16 -3.24 15.48
N TYR A 323 0.01 -2.05 16.06
CA TYR A 323 0.97 -0.96 15.90
C TYR A 323 2.37 -1.37 16.38
N GLU A 324 2.47 -2.10 17.49
CA GLU A 324 3.75 -2.51 18.09
C GLU A 324 4.51 -3.56 17.27
N LYS A 325 3.87 -4.17 16.28
CA LYS A 325 4.52 -5.16 15.39
C LYS A 325 4.93 -4.55 14.07
N ASN A 326 4.08 -3.69 13.51
CA ASN A 326 4.32 -3.05 12.22
C ASN A 326 3.51 -1.75 12.16
N PRO A 327 4.09 -0.61 12.61
CA PRO A 327 3.40 0.67 12.72
C PRO A 327 2.81 1.16 11.40
N LEU A 328 3.59 1.09 10.31
CA LEU A 328 3.18 1.57 8.99
C LEU A 328 2.01 0.75 8.45
N PHE A 329 2.10 -0.58 8.54
CA PHE A 329 1.04 -1.46 8.05
C PHE A 329 -0.24 -1.34 8.87
N TYR A 330 -0.12 -1.26 10.20
CA TYR A 330 -1.27 -1.04 11.07
C TYR A 330 -1.99 0.26 10.73
N LEU A 331 -1.25 1.36 10.55
CA LEU A 331 -1.84 2.65 10.20
C LEU A 331 -2.46 2.66 8.80
N LEU A 332 -1.84 2.01 7.81
CA LEU A 332 -2.42 1.86 6.48
C LEU A 332 -3.78 1.17 6.56
N CYS A 333 -3.83 0.01 7.22
CA CYS A 333 -5.07 -0.74 7.40
C CYS A 333 -6.15 0.05 8.15
N LEU A 334 -5.76 0.78 9.21
CA LEU A 334 -6.68 1.55 10.03
C LEU A 334 -7.24 2.74 9.24
N ALA A 335 -6.37 3.58 8.67
CA ALA A 335 -6.77 4.79 7.96
C ALA A 335 -7.60 4.47 6.72
N ASP A 336 -7.16 3.51 5.90
CA ASP A 336 -7.91 3.08 4.71
C ASP A 336 -9.33 2.61 5.09
N SER A 337 -9.46 1.87 6.19
CA SER A 337 -10.77 1.32 6.60
C SER A 337 -11.69 2.35 7.24
N LEU A 338 -11.13 3.35 7.93
CA LEU A 338 -11.88 4.43 8.58
C LEU A 338 -12.32 5.54 7.62
N GLU A 339 -11.65 5.68 6.47
CA GLU A 339 -11.96 6.66 5.44
C GLU A 339 -13.38 6.42 4.85
N PRO A 340 -14.33 7.37 5.00
CA PRO A 340 -15.73 7.16 4.63
C PRO A 340 -16.05 7.49 3.15
N VAL A 341 -15.26 8.32 2.46
CA VAL A 341 -15.53 8.83 1.10
C VAL A 341 -15.62 7.69 0.10
N LYS A 342 -14.77 6.65 0.19
CA LYS A 342 -14.85 5.49 -0.71
C LYS A 342 -16.17 4.70 -0.68
N ARG A 343 -17.09 5.03 0.24
CA ARG A 343 -18.42 4.40 0.38
C ARG A 343 -19.53 5.23 -0.22
N GLY A 344 -19.29 6.50 -0.52
CA GLY A 344 -20.22 7.37 -1.24
C GLY A 344 -19.72 7.68 -2.64
N ASN A 345 -20.25 8.74 -3.22
CA ASN A 345 -19.68 9.35 -4.42
C ASN A 345 -18.56 10.30 -4.00
N GLU A 346 -17.40 10.23 -4.65
CA GLU A 346 -16.25 11.07 -4.36
C GLU A 346 -16.55 12.56 -4.58
N SER A 347 -17.53 12.89 -5.43
CA SER A 347 -18.03 14.27 -5.57
C SER A 347 -18.66 14.82 -4.29
N ASP A 348 -19.10 13.95 -3.39
CA ASP A 348 -19.78 14.29 -2.15
C ASP A 348 -18.84 14.20 -0.95
N ALA A 349 -17.52 14.11 -1.18
CA ALA A 349 -16.53 13.87 -0.13
C ALA A 349 -16.66 14.84 1.05
N GLN A 350 -16.77 16.14 0.78
CA GLN A 350 -17.00 17.14 1.82
C GLN A 350 -18.27 16.84 2.62
N GLN A 351 -19.40 16.59 1.94
CA GLN A 351 -20.68 16.35 2.60
C GLN A 351 -20.64 15.12 3.50
N ILE A 352 -19.95 14.05 3.07
CA ILE A 352 -19.75 12.82 3.84
C ILE A 352 -18.90 13.09 5.08
N LEU A 353 -17.77 13.77 4.92
CA LEU A 353 -16.82 14.05 6.01
C LEU A 353 -17.40 15.01 7.06
N GLU A 354 -18.34 15.89 6.68
CA GLU A 354 -19.10 16.76 7.58
C GLU A 354 -20.11 15.99 8.47
N GLN A 355 -20.39 14.70 8.16
CA GLN A 355 -21.27 13.85 8.96
C GLN A 355 -20.58 13.13 10.11
N ILE A 356 -19.24 13.12 10.14
CA ILE A 356 -18.45 12.23 10.99
C ILE A 356 -17.38 13.00 11.72
N LYS A 357 -17.08 12.56 12.94
CA LYS A 357 -15.89 12.93 13.71
C LYS A 357 -15.18 11.67 14.15
N ILE A 358 -13.85 11.66 14.09
CA ILE A 358 -13.02 10.51 14.47
C ILE A 358 -12.02 10.94 15.54
N ASP A 359 -12.17 10.40 16.75
CA ASP A 359 -11.21 10.57 17.84
C ASP A 359 -10.43 9.26 18.05
N TYR A 360 -9.11 9.34 18.21
CA TYR A 360 -8.28 8.18 18.55
C TYR A 360 -7.64 8.31 19.93
N TYR A 361 -7.88 7.32 20.79
CA TYR A 361 -7.32 7.22 22.12
C TYR A 361 -6.25 6.12 22.15
N HIS A 362 -4.99 6.53 22.02
CA HIS A 362 -3.83 5.63 21.92
C HIS A 362 -3.74 4.63 23.07
N THR A 363 -3.81 5.10 24.32
CA THR A 363 -3.64 4.25 25.52
C THR A 363 -4.66 3.11 25.60
N SER A 364 -5.90 3.35 25.18
CA SER A 364 -6.95 2.32 25.17
C SER A 364 -7.09 1.59 23.83
N LYS A 365 -6.34 2.02 22.82
CA LYS A 365 -6.45 1.64 21.40
C LYS A 365 -7.88 1.77 20.89
N THR A 366 -8.57 2.83 21.30
CA THR A 366 -9.98 3.05 20.94
C THR A 366 -10.10 4.13 19.87
N VAL A 367 -10.76 3.81 18.76
CA VAL A 367 -11.29 4.80 17.81
C VAL A 367 -12.74 5.04 18.18
N LYS A 368 -13.07 6.29 18.50
CA LYS A 368 -14.44 6.75 18.71
C LYS A 368 -14.88 7.50 17.47
N ILE A 369 -15.92 6.98 16.83
CA ILE A 369 -16.50 7.53 15.61
C ILE A 369 -17.86 8.13 15.97
N THR A 370 -17.97 9.45 15.97
CA THR A 370 -19.24 10.14 16.22
C THR A 370 -19.90 10.47 14.88
N ILE A 371 -21.14 10.02 14.68
CA ILE A 371 -21.81 10.03 13.37
C ILE A 371 -23.19 10.66 13.51
N ARG A 372 -23.53 11.59 12.61
CA ARG A 372 -24.87 12.21 12.56
C ARG A 372 -25.96 11.19 12.25
N SER A 373 -27.08 11.29 12.96
CA SER A 373 -28.24 10.40 12.89
C SER A 373 -28.75 10.18 11.47
N TYR A 374 -28.83 11.26 10.69
CA TYR A 374 -29.29 11.19 9.30
C TYR A 374 -28.41 10.26 8.47
N TRP A 375 -27.09 10.43 8.54
CA TRP A 375 -26.16 9.64 7.75
C TRP A 375 -26.02 8.21 8.28
N SER A 376 -25.97 8.02 9.60
CA SER A 376 -25.90 6.66 10.20
C SER A 376 -27.10 5.78 9.86
N ASN A 377 -28.26 6.39 9.56
CA ASN A 377 -29.46 5.68 9.14
C ASN A 377 -29.55 5.42 7.62
N SER A 378 -28.73 6.11 6.83
CA SER A 378 -28.59 5.85 5.38
C SER A 378 -27.95 4.48 5.11
N GLU A 379 -28.14 3.94 3.90
CA GLU A 379 -27.51 2.67 3.52
C GLU A 379 -25.99 2.75 3.54
N CYS A 380 -25.43 3.86 3.03
CA CYS A 380 -23.98 4.10 3.03
C CYS A 380 -23.42 4.17 4.45
N GLY A 381 -24.09 4.90 5.36
CA GLY A 381 -23.66 5.00 6.76
C GLY A 381 -23.79 3.67 7.52
N LYS A 382 -24.85 2.90 7.29
CA LYS A 382 -24.99 1.54 7.86
C LYS A 382 -23.86 0.63 7.39
N GLN A 383 -23.53 0.65 6.10
CA GLN A 383 -22.45 -0.16 5.57
C GLN A 383 -21.08 0.28 6.11
N TYR A 384 -20.84 1.59 6.22
CA TYR A 384 -19.65 2.14 6.85
C TYR A 384 -19.49 1.64 8.29
N ILE A 385 -20.55 1.76 9.11
CA ILE A 385 -20.56 1.32 10.51
C ILE A 385 -20.25 -0.19 10.63
N ARG A 386 -20.83 -1.03 9.75
CA ARG A 386 -20.53 -2.46 9.72
C ARG A 386 -19.03 -2.71 9.45
N ASN A 387 -18.49 -2.10 8.41
CA ASN A 387 -17.10 -2.29 7.99
C ASN A 387 -16.11 -1.83 9.06
N VAL A 388 -16.32 -0.68 9.69
CA VAL A 388 -15.42 -0.20 10.75
C VAL A 388 -15.51 -1.11 11.97
N LYS A 389 -16.68 -1.62 12.35
CA LYS A 389 -16.82 -2.59 13.45
C LYS A 389 -16.07 -3.91 13.15
N GLU A 390 -16.07 -4.35 11.89
CA GLU A 390 -15.33 -5.55 11.45
C GLU A 390 -13.80 -5.42 11.63
N LEU A 391 -13.24 -4.20 11.68
CA LEU A 391 -11.81 -3.98 11.97
C LEU A 391 -11.37 -4.68 13.26
N THR A 392 -12.24 -4.69 14.28
CA THR A 392 -11.95 -5.30 15.58
C THR A 392 -11.70 -6.81 15.51
N THR A 393 -12.05 -7.46 14.39
CA THR A 393 -11.85 -8.91 14.20
C THR A 393 -10.42 -9.28 13.78
N TRP A 394 -9.70 -8.35 13.12
CA TRP A 394 -8.40 -8.62 12.52
C TRP A 394 -7.34 -7.54 12.81
N LEU A 395 -7.73 -6.37 13.30
CA LEU A 395 -6.88 -5.27 13.72
C LEU A 395 -6.94 -5.10 15.25
N ASP A 396 -5.81 -4.76 15.87
CA ASP A 396 -5.68 -4.53 17.31
C ASP A 396 -6.18 -3.14 17.71
N VAL A 397 -7.49 -2.95 17.54
CA VAL A 397 -8.21 -1.71 17.79
C VAL A 397 -9.58 -2.02 18.41
N LYS A 398 -10.10 -1.06 19.19
CA LYS A 398 -11.49 -1.02 19.65
C LYS A 398 -12.21 0.07 18.88
N ILE A 399 -13.44 -0.19 18.48
CA ILE A 399 -14.26 0.76 17.72
C ILE A 399 -15.52 1.06 18.50
N GLU A 400 -15.79 2.34 18.73
CA GLU A 400 -17.01 2.85 19.36
C GLU A 400 -17.72 3.78 18.38
N CYS A 401 -18.88 3.38 17.88
CA CYS A 401 -19.72 4.24 17.05
C CYS A 401 -20.77 4.93 17.93
N ILE A 402 -20.84 6.25 17.88
CA ILE A 402 -21.74 7.07 18.72
C ILE A 402 -22.61 7.94 17.83
N ASN A 403 -23.89 8.02 18.15
CA ASN A 403 -24.82 8.95 17.54
C ASN A 403 -24.51 10.38 18.00
N TRP A 404 -24.31 11.28 17.05
CA TRP A 404 -23.91 12.66 17.32
C TRP A 404 -24.95 13.40 18.16
N GLU A 405 -26.22 13.28 17.81
CA GLU A 405 -27.31 14.05 18.42
C GLU A 405 -27.71 13.51 19.79
N THR A 406 -27.74 12.19 19.97
CA THR A 406 -28.21 11.57 21.22
C THR A 406 -27.10 11.16 22.17
N GLY A 407 -25.86 11.04 21.69
CA GLY A 407 -24.73 10.49 22.45
C GLY A 407 -24.83 8.99 22.72
N SER A 408 -25.82 8.29 22.15
CA SER A 408 -26.00 6.85 22.34
C SER A 408 -25.07 6.04 21.45
N ILE A 409 -24.66 4.86 21.91
CA ILE A 409 -23.91 3.89 21.11
C ILE A 409 -24.80 3.39 19.96
N ILE A 410 -24.22 3.28 18.76
CA ILE A 410 -24.84 2.71 17.55
C ILE A 410 -24.41 1.27 17.37
#